data_AF-A0A7V3IUA0-F1
#
_entry.id   AF-A0A7V3IUA0-F1
#
_cell.length_a   1.000
_cell.length_b   1.000
_cell.length_c   1.000
_cell.angle_alpha   90.00
_cell.angle_beta   90.00
_cell.angle_gamma   90.00
#
_symmetry.space_group_name_H-M   'P 1'
#
loop_
_entity.id
_entity.type
_entity.pdbx_description
1 polymer ?
#
loop_
_entity_poly.entity_id
_entity_poly.type
_entity_poly.pdbx_seq_one_letter_code
_entity_poly.pdbx_strand_id
1 'polypeptide(L)'
;MYKKLIECVPNISEGRDLNKINEIAKQVETIDGVKLLDVDPGKATNRTVITFVGEPDQVVEAAFRLIKKAKELIDMRQHTGEHPRFGATDVCPLVPIANISMEETAEYARQLGERVGKELHIPVYFYENAAIEDKRRNLANVRAGEYEG
;
A
#
# COMPACT_ATOMS: atom_id res chain seq x y z
N MET A 1 -4.29 -25.12 14.83
CA MET A 1 -3.25 -24.44 14.03
C MET A 1 -3.39 -22.95 14.33
N TYR A 2 -2.30 -22.27 14.74
CA TYR A 2 -2.38 -20.84 15.05
C TYR A 2 -2.57 -20.05 13.76
N LYS A 3 -3.43 -19.02 13.79
CA LYS A 3 -3.72 -18.19 12.61
C LYS A 3 -2.49 -17.37 12.20
N LYS A 4 -2.21 -17.29 10.90
CA LYS A 4 -1.23 -16.36 10.33
C LYS A 4 -1.79 -14.95 10.44
N LEU A 5 -0.94 -13.98 10.75
CA LEU A 5 -1.33 -12.59 10.85
C LEU A 5 -0.25 -11.71 10.22
N ILE A 6 -0.68 -10.84 9.33
CA ILE A 6 0.16 -9.78 8.76
C ILE A 6 -0.50 -8.42 8.96
N GLU A 7 0.32 -7.38 9.02
CA GLU A 7 -0.08 -5.98 8.97
C GLU A 7 0.21 -5.43 7.57
N CYS A 8 -0.66 -4.55 7.09
CA CYS A 8 -0.44 -3.79 5.87
C CYS A 8 -0.54 -2.30 6.19
N VAL A 9 0.44 -1.53 5.70
CA VAL A 9 0.59 -0.10 6.03
C VAL A 9 0.66 0.75 4.76
N PRO A 10 -0.35 0.75 3.87
CA PRO A 10 -0.28 1.51 2.64
C PRO A 10 -0.24 3.00 2.87
N ASN A 11 0.39 3.70 1.93
CA ASN A 11 0.52 5.14 1.94
C ASN A 11 -0.11 5.69 0.68
N ILE A 12 -1.16 6.49 0.83
CA ILE A 12 -1.83 7.12 -0.29
C ILE A 12 -1.43 8.59 -0.40
N SER A 13 -1.34 9.07 -1.62
CA SER A 13 -1.01 10.47 -1.95
C SER A 13 -2.26 11.35 -1.86
N GLU A 14 -2.85 11.42 -0.68
CA GLU A 14 -3.94 12.31 -0.32
C GLU A 14 -3.91 12.50 1.21
N GLY A 15 -3.91 13.74 1.68
CA GLY A 15 -3.88 14.08 3.11
C GLY A 15 -4.78 15.26 3.49
N ARG A 16 -5.64 15.71 2.57
CA ARG A 16 -6.44 16.94 2.70
C ARG A 16 -7.93 16.69 2.50
N ASP A 17 -8.30 15.89 1.50
CA ASP A 17 -9.68 15.51 1.23
C ASP A 17 -10.08 14.28 2.07
N LEU A 18 -10.68 14.53 3.23
CA LEU A 18 -11.12 13.48 4.14
C LEU A 18 -12.19 12.55 3.53
N ASN A 19 -12.99 13.03 2.57
CA ASN A 19 -13.99 12.16 1.93
C ASN A 19 -13.29 11.10 1.09
N LYS A 20 -12.31 11.49 0.26
CA LYS A 20 -11.51 10.54 -0.51
C LYS A 20 -10.77 9.56 0.39
N ILE A 21 -10.13 10.06 1.46
CA ILE A 21 -9.39 9.22 2.41
C ILE A 21 -10.33 8.17 3.02
N ASN A 22 -11.50 8.58 3.49
CA ASN A 22 -12.48 7.67 4.09
C ASN A 22 -13.03 6.66 3.08
N GLU A 23 -13.32 7.07 1.84
CA GLU A 23 -13.78 6.16 0.78
C GLU A 23 -12.74 5.09 0.42
N ILE A 24 -11.45 5.46 0.43
CA ILE A 24 -10.33 4.56 0.19
C ILE A 24 -10.15 3.61 1.39
N ALA A 25 -10.07 4.14 2.62
CA ALA A 25 -9.88 3.34 3.83
C ALA A 25 -11.03 2.36 4.06
N LYS A 26 -12.27 2.75 3.77
CA LYS A 26 -13.46 1.89 3.92
C LYS A 26 -13.41 0.62 3.06
N GLN A 27 -12.62 0.60 1.98
CA GLN A 27 -12.44 -0.63 1.20
C GLN A 27 -11.87 -1.79 2.03
N VAL A 28 -11.00 -1.47 3.00
CA VAL A 28 -10.40 -2.44 3.92
C VAL A 28 -11.47 -3.13 4.75
N GLU A 29 -12.43 -2.35 5.27
CA GLU A 29 -13.52 -2.85 6.12
C GLU A 29 -14.55 -3.69 5.36
N THR A 30 -14.51 -3.72 4.02
CA THR A 30 -15.38 -4.59 3.20
C THR A 30 -14.93 -6.05 3.17
N ILE A 31 -13.77 -6.37 3.74
CA ILE A 31 -13.19 -7.71 3.73
C ILE A 31 -13.34 -8.33 5.12
N ASP A 32 -14.12 -9.41 5.17
CA ASP A 32 -14.26 -10.21 6.40
C ASP A 32 -12.90 -10.74 6.87
N GLY A 33 -12.61 -10.57 8.16
CA GLY A 33 -11.35 -11.02 8.76
C GLY A 33 -10.19 -10.02 8.66
N VAL A 34 -10.42 -8.83 8.08
CA VAL A 34 -9.48 -7.70 8.14
C VAL A 34 -9.99 -6.65 9.11
N LYS A 35 -9.09 -6.09 9.92
CA LYS A 35 -9.39 -5.01 10.86
C LYS A 35 -8.59 -3.78 10.51
N LEU A 36 -9.29 -2.69 10.17
CA LEU A 36 -8.70 -1.36 10.09
C LEU A 36 -8.31 -0.91 11.51
N LEU A 37 -7.04 -0.57 11.69
CA LEU A 37 -6.48 -0.15 12.98
C LEU A 37 -6.35 1.37 13.08
N ASP A 38 -5.87 2.01 12.03
CA ASP A 38 -5.58 3.44 12.04
C ASP A 38 -5.64 4.07 10.63
N VAL A 39 -5.94 5.37 10.61
CA VAL A 39 -5.93 6.23 9.41
C VAL A 39 -5.36 7.58 9.84
N ASP A 40 -4.10 7.85 9.45
CA ASP A 40 -3.34 9.03 9.87
C ASP A 40 -3.05 9.96 8.68
N PRO A 41 -3.88 10.99 8.44
CA PRO A 41 -3.69 11.95 7.35
C PRO A 41 -2.76 13.12 7.74
N GLY A 42 -1.72 13.32 6.95
CA GLY A 42 -0.84 14.48 7.05
C GLY A 42 -1.18 15.57 6.03
N LYS A 43 -1.69 16.71 6.50
CA LYS A 43 -2.10 17.84 5.62
C LYS A 43 -0.94 18.49 4.86
N ALA A 44 0.20 18.67 5.52
CA ALA A 44 1.40 19.28 4.94
C ALA A 44 2.10 18.32 3.95
N THR A 45 2.28 17.06 4.37
CA THR A 45 2.82 15.99 3.54
C THR A 45 1.89 15.58 2.39
N ASN A 46 0.60 15.91 2.49
CA ASN A 46 -0.48 15.50 1.58
C ASN A 46 -0.46 13.98 1.32
N ARG A 47 -0.32 13.23 2.41
CA ARG A 47 -0.20 11.78 2.43
C ARG A 47 -0.98 11.23 3.62
N THR A 48 -1.62 10.08 3.44
CA THR A 48 -2.26 9.36 4.54
C THR A 48 -1.61 8.00 4.70
N VAL A 49 -1.30 7.64 5.95
CA VAL A 49 -0.89 6.29 6.35
C VAL A 49 -2.13 5.55 6.82
N ILE A 50 -2.40 4.38 6.25
CA ILE A 50 -3.53 3.54 6.63
C ILE A 50 -2.93 2.24 7.18
N THR A 51 -3.41 1.76 8.32
CA THR A 51 -2.89 0.55 8.98
C THR A 51 -4.00 -0.45 9.20
N PHE A 52 -3.83 -1.69 8.74
CA PHE A 52 -4.80 -2.75 8.98
C PHE A 52 -4.13 -4.12 9.10
N VAL A 53 -4.82 -5.06 9.75
CA VAL A 53 -4.31 -6.41 10.05
C VAL A 53 -5.31 -7.49 9.71
N GLY A 54 -4.82 -8.68 9.39
CA GLY A 54 -5.67 -9.84 9.10
C GLY A 54 -4.86 -11.05 8.64
N GLU A 55 -5.59 -12.10 8.25
CA GLU A 55 -4.99 -13.25 7.58
C GLU A 55 -4.45 -12.84 6.20
N PRO A 56 -3.36 -13.47 5.70
CA PRO A 56 -2.61 -12.97 4.55
C PRO A 56 -3.43 -12.73 3.28
N ASP A 57 -4.26 -13.70 2.87
CA ASP A 57 -5.06 -13.60 1.65
C ASP A 57 -6.08 -12.45 1.72
N GLN A 58 -6.71 -12.29 2.89
CA GLN A 58 -7.69 -11.24 3.15
C GLN A 58 -7.02 -9.86 3.16
N VAL A 59 -5.84 -9.74 3.75
CA VAL A 59 -5.05 -8.50 3.73
C VAL A 59 -4.63 -8.12 2.30
N VAL A 60 -4.20 -9.10 1.49
CA VAL A 60 -3.88 -8.87 0.07
C VAL A 60 -5.10 -8.40 -0.72
N GLU A 61 -6.27 -9.00 -0.52
CA GLU A 61 -7.51 -8.54 -1.16
C GLU A 61 -7.91 -7.12 -0.71
N ALA A 62 -7.82 -6.82 0.60
CA ALA A 62 -8.09 -5.48 1.13
C ALA A 62 -7.15 -4.43 0.53
N ALA A 63 -5.84 -4.72 0.49
CA ALA A 63 -4.84 -3.85 -0.12
C ALA A 63 -5.11 -3.61 -1.61
N PHE A 64 -5.47 -4.65 -2.37
CA PHE A 64 -5.80 -4.52 -3.78
C PHE A 64 -7.01 -3.60 -4.00
N ARG A 65 -8.08 -3.74 -3.22
CA ARG A 65 -9.27 -2.87 -3.32
C ARG A 65 -8.97 -1.42 -2.95
N LEU A 66 -8.16 -1.22 -1.90
CA LEU A 66 -7.68 0.10 -1.49
C LEU A 66 -6.90 0.76 -2.63
N ILE A 67 -5.94 0.07 -3.24
CA ILE A 67 -5.13 0.57 -4.37
C ILE A 67 -6.03 0.91 -5.57
N LYS A 68 -6.99 0.03 -5.89
CA LYS A 68 -7.96 0.28 -6.96
C LYS A 68 -8.77 1.55 -6.71
N LYS A 69 -9.29 1.74 -5.49
CA LYS A 69 -10.06 2.93 -5.13
C LYS A 69 -9.19 4.19 -5.12
N ALA A 70 -7.94 4.09 -4.65
CA ALA A 70 -6.98 5.20 -4.70
C ALA A 70 -6.71 5.64 -6.16
N LYS A 71 -6.53 4.70 -7.10
CA LYS A 71 -6.40 4.98 -8.53
C LYS A 71 -7.61 5.73 -9.10
N GLU A 72 -8.82 5.42 -8.64
CA GLU A 72 -10.05 6.07 -9.11
C GLU A 72 -10.21 7.51 -8.60
N LEU A 73 -9.74 7.80 -7.37
CA LEU A 73 -10.03 9.06 -6.67
C LEU A 73 -8.86 10.07 -6.64
N ILE A 74 -7.63 9.60 -6.81
CA ILE A 74 -6.42 10.43 -6.70
C ILE A 74 -5.84 10.68 -8.09
N ASP A 75 -5.89 11.94 -8.52
CA ASP A 75 -5.22 12.41 -9.72
C ASP A 75 -3.82 12.95 -9.39
N MET A 76 -2.80 12.14 -9.66
CA MET A 76 -1.40 12.50 -9.37
C MET A 76 -0.93 13.72 -10.17
N ARG A 77 -1.57 14.07 -11.29
CA ARG A 77 -1.22 15.27 -12.09
C ARG A 77 -1.48 16.57 -11.33
N GLN A 78 -2.33 16.53 -10.31
CA GLN A 78 -2.67 17.67 -9.45
C GLN A 78 -2.09 17.54 -8.04
N HIS A 79 -1.42 16.42 -7.74
CA HIS A 79 -0.92 16.15 -6.41
C HIS A 79 0.38 16.92 -6.13
N THR A 80 0.40 17.64 -5.01
CA THR A 80 1.59 18.29 -4.45
C THR A 80 1.61 18.11 -2.93
N GLY A 81 2.79 17.90 -2.36
CA GLY A 81 3.00 17.72 -0.92
C GLY A 81 4.49 17.76 -0.56
N GLU A 82 4.79 17.94 0.73
CA GLU A 82 6.17 18.00 1.22
C GLU A 82 6.87 16.63 1.28
N HIS A 83 6.13 15.54 1.08
CA HIS A 83 6.65 14.18 1.16
C HIS A 83 6.89 13.60 -0.24
N PRO A 84 8.07 13.00 -0.52
CA PRO A 84 8.34 12.33 -1.79
C PRO A 84 7.31 11.25 -2.11
N ARG A 85 6.83 11.22 -3.35
CA ARG A 85 5.80 10.27 -3.80
C ARG A 85 5.94 10.00 -5.29
N PHE A 86 5.52 8.82 -5.73
CA PHE A 86 5.53 8.48 -7.17
C PHE A 86 4.26 7.75 -7.64
N GLY A 87 3.24 7.65 -6.78
CA GLY A 87 1.96 7.03 -7.13
C GLY A 87 0.81 7.43 -6.21
N ALA A 88 -0.43 7.19 -6.66
CA ALA A 88 -1.65 7.40 -5.86
C ALA A 88 -1.66 6.54 -4.60
N THR A 89 -1.19 5.30 -4.72
CA THR A 89 -0.63 4.53 -3.61
C THR A 89 0.88 4.50 -3.81
N ASP A 90 1.60 5.12 -2.90
CA ASP A 90 3.04 5.35 -2.99
C ASP A 90 3.82 4.11 -2.52
N VAL A 91 3.46 3.52 -1.39
CA VAL A 91 3.95 2.20 -0.95
C VAL A 91 2.83 1.40 -0.30
N CYS A 92 2.99 0.08 -0.28
CA CYS A 92 2.05 -0.86 0.34
C CYS A 92 2.82 -2.02 1.00
N PRO A 93 3.57 -1.78 2.09
CA PRO A 93 4.27 -2.83 2.83
C PRO A 93 3.31 -3.87 3.42
N LEU A 94 3.80 -5.11 3.49
CA LEU A 94 3.24 -6.20 4.30
C LEU A 94 4.27 -6.59 5.36
N VAL A 95 3.84 -6.68 6.61
CA VAL A 95 4.72 -6.92 7.78
C VAL A 95 4.25 -8.19 8.51
N PRO A 96 5.13 -9.17 8.76
CA PRO A 96 4.78 -10.37 9.51
C PRO A 96 4.49 -10.04 10.98
N ILE A 97 3.35 -10.49 11.51
CA ILE A 97 2.99 -10.28 12.93
C ILE A 97 3.00 -11.59 13.72
N ALA A 98 2.34 -12.63 13.21
CA ALA A 98 2.25 -13.91 13.93
C ALA A 98 2.18 -15.10 12.98
N ASN A 99 2.91 -16.17 13.32
CA ASN A 99 2.86 -17.48 12.65
C ASN A 99 3.15 -17.44 11.14
N ILE A 100 3.92 -16.45 10.68
CA ILE A 100 4.33 -16.30 9.28
C ILE A 100 5.75 -15.72 9.22
N SER A 101 6.58 -16.24 8.33
CA SER A 101 7.95 -15.72 8.15
C SER A 101 7.99 -14.44 7.29
N MET A 102 9.14 -13.75 7.30
CA MET A 102 9.37 -12.62 6.42
C MET A 102 9.39 -13.05 4.95
N GLU A 103 10.00 -14.19 4.65
CA GLU A 103 10.05 -14.77 3.30
C GLU A 103 8.65 -15.10 2.78
N GLU A 104 7.81 -15.74 3.60
CA GLU A 104 6.42 -16.00 3.24
C GLU A 104 5.65 -14.69 2.99
N THR A 105 5.87 -13.66 3.83
CA THR A 105 5.23 -12.35 3.68
C THR A 105 5.67 -11.63 2.41
N ALA A 106 6.94 -11.77 2.02
CA ALA A 106 7.47 -11.23 0.78
C ALA A 106 6.79 -11.85 -0.46
N GLU A 107 6.43 -13.13 -0.43
CA GLU A 107 5.66 -13.75 -1.52
C GLU A 107 4.26 -13.13 -1.66
N TYR A 108 3.57 -12.84 -0.56
CA TYR A 108 2.28 -12.13 -0.61
C TYR A 108 2.43 -10.71 -1.19
N ALA A 109 3.53 -10.02 -0.89
CA ALA A 109 3.80 -8.71 -1.47
C ALA A 109 3.98 -8.80 -3.00
N ARG A 110 4.67 -9.86 -3.48
CA ARG A 110 4.81 -10.13 -4.92
C ARG A 110 3.49 -10.46 -5.59
N GLN A 111 2.68 -11.33 -4.98
CA GLN A 111 1.34 -11.67 -5.48
C GLN A 111 0.44 -10.44 -5.59
N LEU A 112 0.42 -9.57 -4.58
CA LEU A 112 -0.31 -8.31 -4.61
C LEU A 112 0.17 -7.44 -5.79
N GLY A 113 1.48 -7.25 -5.91
CA GLY A 113 2.06 -6.40 -6.95
C GLY A 113 1.81 -6.91 -8.37
N GLU A 114 1.93 -8.22 -8.60
CA GLU A 114 1.62 -8.85 -9.88
C GLU A 114 0.15 -8.64 -10.28
N ARG A 115 -0.77 -8.81 -9.33
CA ARG A 115 -2.20 -8.59 -9.57
C ARG A 115 -2.52 -7.12 -9.84
N VAL A 116 -1.93 -6.20 -9.08
CA VAL A 116 -2.06 -4.75 -9.31
C VAL A 116 -1.55 -4.38 -10.72
N GLY A 117 -0.39 -4.89 -11.13
CA GLY A 117 0.15 -4.64 -12.46
C GLY A 117 -0.73 -5.20 -13.57
N LYS A 118 -1.23 -6.42 -13.40
CA LYS A 118 -2.05 -7.11 -14.41
C LYS A 118 -3.46 -6.53 -14.55
N GLU A 119 -4.16 -6.31 -13.43
CA GLU A 119 -5.58 -5.93 -13.43
C GLU A 119 -5.80 -4.43 -13.43
N LEU A 120 -4.91 -3.66 -12.79
CA LEU A 120 -5.03 -2.20 -12.69
C LEU A 120 -4.13 -1.47 -13.67
N HIS A 121 -3.23 -2.17 -14.38
CA HIS A 121 -2.27 -1.58 -15.31
C HIS A 121 -1.42 -0.48 -14.66
N ILE A 122 -1.04 -0.68 -13.39
CA ILE A 122 -0.14 0.20 -12.64
C ILE A 122 1.26 -0.43 -12.64
N PRO A 123 2.32 0.28 -13.05
CA PRO A 123 3.69 -0.21 -12.87
C PRO A 123 4.00 -0.43 -11.38
N VAL A 124 4.51 -1.62 -11.03
CA VAL A 124 4.84 -1.98 -9.64
C VAL A 124 6.32 -2.29 -9.52
N TYR A 125 6.90 -1.85 -8.41
CA TYR A 125 8.27 -2.15 -8.01
C TYR A 125 8.25 -2.81 -6.64
N PHE A 126 9.09 -3.83 -6.46
CA PHE A 126 9.28 -4.48 -5.17
C PHE A 126 10.55 -3.95 -4.50
N TYR A 127 10.47 -3.75 -3.19
CA TYR A 127 11.53 -3.18 -2.37
C TYR A 127 11.75 -4.02 -1.10
N GLU A 128 12.81 -3.74 -0.36
CA GLU A 128 13.30 -4.51 0.79
C GLU A 128 13.31 -6.03 0.52
N ASN A 129 12.73 -6.83 1.42
CA ASN A 129 12.69 -8.30 1.33
C ASN A 129 11.91 -8.83 0.12
N ALA A 130 11.06 -8.01 -0.51
CA ALA A 130 10.35 -8.39 -1.72
C ALA A 130 11.12 -8.06 -3.01
N ALA A 131 12.19 -7.25 -2.93
CA ALA A 131 12.94 -6.78 -4.10
C ALA A 131 13.48 -7.94 -4.95
N ILE A 132 13.29 -7.83 -6.27
CA ILE A 132 13.81 -8.79 -7.26
C ILE A 132 15.23 -8.42 -7.71
N GLU A 133 15.56 -7.13 -7.66
CA GLU A 133 16.86 -6.60 -8.06
C GLU A 133 17.47 -5.81 -6.88
N ASP A 134 18.76 -6.01 -6.61
CA ASP A 134 19.44 -5.38 -5.46
C ASP A 134 19.32 -3.85 -5.46
N LYS A 135 19.38 -3.22 -6.64
CA LYS A 135 19.24 -1.76 -6.79
C LYS A 135 17.90 -1.21 -6.26
N ARG A 136 16.85 -2.05 -6.22
CA ARG A 136 15.49 -1.69 -5.77
C ARG A 136 15.24 -2.03 -4.31
N ARG A 137 16.21 -2.60 -3.60
CA ARG A 137 16.06 -2.96 -2.18
C ARG A 137 15.75 -1.72 -1.34
N ASN A 138 16.52 -0.64 -1.52
CA ASN A 138 16.27 0.63 -0.81
C ASN A 138 15.12 1.41 -1.46
N LEU A 139 14.08 1.73 -0.68
CA LEU A 139 12.92 2.49 -1.14
C LEU A 139 13.28 3.86 -1.74
N ALA A 140 14.31 4.55 -1.22
CA ALA A 140 14.74 5.84 -1.75
C ALA A 140 15.26 5.72 -3.20
N ASN A 141 15.88 4.59 -3.55
CA ASN A 141 16.29 4.33 -4.93
C ASN A 141 15.10 4.11 -5.85
N VAL A 142 14.04 3.46 -5.34
CA VAL A 142 12.80 3.22 -6.09
C VAL A 142 12.04 4.52 -6.34
N ARG A 143 12.07 5.45 -5.37
CA ARG A 143 11.42 6.76 -5.43
C ARG A 143 12.28 7.87 -6.04
N ALA A 144 13.47 7.55 -6.54
CA ALA A 144 14.35 8.56 -7.12
C ALA A 144 13.66 9.22 -8.33
N GLY A 145 13.53 10.55 -8.30
CA GLY A 145 12.81 11.31 -9.33
C GLY A 145 11.33 11.59 -9.00
N GLU A 146 10.77 10.98 -7.96
CA GLU A 146 9.36 11.14 -7.57
C GLU A 146 8.37 10.83 -8.71
N TYR A 147 7.25 11.55 -8.79
CA TYR A 147 6.25 11.39 -9.83
C TYR A 147 6.69 12.00 -11.17
N GLU A 148 7.55 13.02 -11.13
CA GLU A 148 7.98 13.78 -12.30
C GLU A 148 9.23 13.23 -13.02
N GLY A 149 9.91 12.24 -12.43
CA GLY A 149 11.20 11.70 -12.88
C GLY A 149 11.16 10.53 -13.85
#